data_AF-A0A1I4SEX5-F1
#
_entry.id   AF-A0A1I4SEX5-F1
#
_cell.length_a   1.000
_cell.length_b   1.000
_cell.length_c   1.000
_cell.angle_alpha   90.00
_cell.angle_beta   90.00
_cell.angle_gamma   90.00
#
_symmetry.space_group_name_H-M   'P 1'
#
loop_
_entity.id
_entity.type
_entity.pdbx_description
1 polymer ?
#
loop_
_entity_poly.entity_id
_entity_poly.type
_entity_poly.pdbx_seq_one_letter_code
_entity_poly.pdbx_strand_id
1 'polypeptide(L)'
;MKEYNRLAKIIWHIAYHNPGSYGLFWDDDGTMPLKEFLWACNVEPELRVINRDYLNRLTLLGVDLPFTVDGPRLRLIRPKPLYAEVDPPGALYYGASLPSVPLISKKGLIPPSHRSYLGMWDSSENSLLYGKPLEKKVPVRINTVKAKELGVTFLKTDNEGFFLTSQPIPPEAIDIPLLDERTQRKLEERRKRKEEKERRKSEEAGKRVPGVPVPDIAYLKSLYGEDRASEEAETKGREKKDRKRRKGPDWKREARKIRKTKRSL
;
A
#
# COMPACT_ATOMS: atom_id res chain seq x y z
N MET A 1 -15.24 -18.43 -22.55
CA MET A 1 -14.95 -17.15 -23.26
C MET A 1 -15.92 -16.03 -22.86
N LYS A 2 -17.25 -16.24 -22.82
CA LYS A 2 -18.25 -15.20 -22.44
C LYS A 2 -18.03 -14.57 -21.06
N GLU A 3 -17.71 -15.36 -20.04
CA GLU A 3 -17.47 -14.85 -18.67
C GLU A 3 -16.23 -13.95 -18.57
N TYR A 4 -15.13 -14.33 -19.24
CA TYR A 4 -13.91 -13.52 -19.30
C TYR A 4 -14.16 -12.16 -19.95
N ASN A 5 -14.99 -12.10 -21.01
CA ASN A 5 -15.34 -10.84 -21.66
C ASN A 5 -16.24 -9.95 -20.80
N ARG A 6 -17.15 -10.55 -20.01
CA ARG A 6 -17.97 -9.77 -19.05
C ARG A 6 -17.07 -9.13 -17.98
N LEU A 7 -16.15 -9.91 -17.40
CA LEU A 7 -15.28 -9.40 -16.34
C LEU A 7 -14.26 -8.39 -16.89
N ALA A 8 -13.77 -8.59 -18.11
CA ALA A 8 -12.92 -7.61 -18.78
C ALA A 8 -13.61 -6.26 -18.94
N LYS A 9 -14.91 -6.23 -19.32
CA LYS A 9 -15.69 -4.98 -19.37
C LYS A 9 -15.79 -4.29 -18.02
N ILE A 10 -15.93 -5.05 -16.94
CA ILE A 10 -15.95 -4.49 -15.58
C ILE A 10 -14.56 -3.94 -15.21
N ILE A 11 -13.49 -4.66 -15.52
CA ILE A 11 -12.11 -4.18 -15.32
C ILE A 11 -11.87 -2.89 -16.10
N TRP A 12 -12.35 -2.80 -17.34
CA TRP A 12 -12.32 -1.56 -18.13
C TRP A 12 -13.02 -0.40 -17.43
N HIS A 13 -14.22 -0.66 -16.92
CA HIS A 13 -14.98 0.35 -16.20
C HIS A 13 -14.22 0.85 -14.96
N ILE A 14 -13.72 -0.07 -14.14
CA ILE A 14 -13.02 0.24 -12.89
C ILE A 14 -11.66 0.90 -13.13
N ALA A 15 -10.90 0.43 -14.11
CA ALA A 15 -9.52 0.90 -14.31
C ALA A 15 -9.44 2.16 -15.18
N TYR A 16 -10.38 2.36 -16.10
CA TYR A 16 -10.27 3.42 -17.11
C TYR A 16 -11.43 4.42 -17.11
N HIS A 17 -12.67 3.94 -17.08
CA HIS A 17 -13.82 4.84 -17.23
C HIS A 17 -14.22 5.55 -15.93
N ASN A 18 -14.10 4.86 -14.79
CA ASN A 18 -14.50 5.42 -13.51
C ASN A 18 -13.63 4.88 -12.36
N PRO A 19 -12.31 5.08 -12.40
CA PRO A 19 -11.42 4.68 -11.32
C PRO A 19 -11.71 5.41 -10.00
N GLY A 20 -12.17 6.66 -10.06
CA GLY A 20 -12.46 7.47 -8.87
C GLY A 20 -13.55 6.86 -7.97
N SER A 21 -14.53 6.15 -8.52
CA SER A 21 -15.59 5.49 -7.72
C SER A 21 -15.08 4.35 -6.84
N TYR A 22 -13.87 3.85 -7.10
CA TYR A 22 -13.24 2.79 -6.33
C TYR A 22 -12.02 3.28 -5.54
N GLY A 23 -11.82 4.60 -5.48
CA GLY A 23 -10.65 5.23 -4.85
C GLY A 23 -9.35 4.98 -5.60
N LEU A 24 -9.45 4.72 -6.91
CA LEU A 24 -8.32 4.49 -7.78
C LEU A 24 -8.04 5.73 -8.61
N PHE A 25 -6.77 5.92 -8.95
CA PHE A 25 -6.30 6.99 -9.83
C PHE A 25 -4.94 6.61 -10.42
N TRP A 26 -4.66 7.13 -11.61
CA TRP A 26 -3.41 6.97 -12.32
C TRP A 26 -2.44 8.07 -11.90
N ASP A 27 -1.20 7.70 -11.65
CA ASP A 27 -0.13 8.65 -11.38
C ASP A 27 0.28 9.37 -12.68
N ASP A 28 1.15 10.38 -12.55
CA ASP A 28 1.50 11.24 -13.70
C ASP A 28 2.20 10.51 -14.84
N ASP A 29 2.93 9.44 -14.49
CA ASP A 29 3.62 8.53 -15.38
C ASP A 29 2.69 7.49 -16.02
N GLY A 30 1.37 7.58 -15.79
CA GLY A 30 0.37 6.65 -16.29
C GLY A 30 0.42 5.30 -15.60
N THR A 31 0.96 5.24 -14.37
CA THR A 31 1.05 3.98 -13.60
C THR A 31 0.14 3.99 -12.37
N MET A 32 -0.13 2.79 -11.85
CA MET A 32 -0.88 2.60 -10.60
C MET A 32 -0.35 1.34 -9.90
N PRO A 33 -0.16 1.31 -8.57
CA PRO A 33 0.20 0.10 -7.84
C PRO A 33 -0.84 -1.01 -8.01
N LEU A 34 -0.41 -2.18 -8.47
CA LEU A 34 -1.28 -3.35 -8.67
C LEU A 34 -2.03 -3.72 -7.37
N LYS A 35 -1.39 -3.56 -6.21
CA LYS A 35 -2.00 -3.90 -4.92
C LYS A 35 -3.23 -3.05 -4.63
N GLU A 36 -3.21 -1.76 -4.98
CA GLU A 36 -4.33 -0.86 -4.73
C GLU A 36 -5.53 -1.22 -5.62
N PHE A 37 -5.28 -1.50 -6.90
CA PHE A 37 -6.29 -2.03 -7.82
C PHE A 37 -6.92 -3.32 -7.29
N LEU A 38 -6.10 -4.27 -6.82
CA LEU A 38 -6.61 -5.52 -6.24
C LEU A 38 -7.37 -5.29 -4.93
N TRP A 39 -7.02 -4.30 -4.12
CA TRP A 39 -7.78 -3.97 -2.92
C TRP A 39 -9.18 -3.47 -3.27
N ALA A 40 -9.28 -2.55 -4.23
CA ALA A 40 -10.56 -2.06 -4.75
C ALA A 40 -11.43 -3.20 -5.29
N CYS A 41 -10.86 -4.12 -6.08
CA CYS A 41 -11.59 -5.29 -6.58
C CYS A 41 -12.07 -6.22 -5.45
N ASN A 42 -11.35 -6.31 -4.33
CA ASN A 42 -11.73 -7.21 -3.24
C ASN A 42 -12.90 -6.69 -2.38
N VAL A 43 -13.24 -5.40 -2.49
CA VAL A 43 -14.42 -4.81 -1.85
C VAL A 43 -15.68 -5.49 -2.39
N GLU A 44 -15.78 -5.58 -3.72
CA GLU A 44 -16.93 -6.18 -4.40
C GLU A 44 -16.86 -7.71 -4.41
N PRO A 45 -17.88 -8.44 -3.90
CA PRO A 45 -17.88 -9.90 -3.88
C PRO A 45 -17.64 -10.55 -5.24
N GLU A 46 -18.22 -9.97 -6.31
CA GLU A 46 -18.10 -10.49 -7.68
C GLU A 46 -16.67 -10.40 -8.24
N LEU A 47 -15.86 -9.49 -7.70
CA LEU A 47 -14.53 -9.16 -8.21
C LEU A 47 -13.40 -9.74 -7.36
N ARG A 48 -13.71 -10.42 -6.25
CA ARG A 48 -12.72 -11.13 -5.41
C ARG A 48 -11.95 -12.22 -6.14
N VAL A 49 -12.48 -12.70 -7.27
CA VAL A 49 -11.81 -13.67 -8.14
C VAL A 49 -10.58 -13.05 -8.83
N ILE A 50 -10.55 -11.71 -8.95
CA ILE A 50 -9.48 -10.97 -9.59
C ILE A 50 -8.24 -10.97 -8.68
N ASN A 51 -7.21 -11.67 -9.12
CA ASN A 51 -5.88 -11.64 -8.55
C ASN A 51 -4.85 -11.44 -9.67
N ARG A 52 -3.56 -11.34 -9.30
CA ARG A 52 -2.48 -11.16 -10.27
C ARG A 52 -2.46 -12.27 -11.34
N ASP A 53 -2.61 -13.52 -10.92
CA ASP A 53 -2.56 -14.66 -11.85
C ASP A 53 -3.74 -14.64 -12.83
N TYR A 54 -4.90 -14.17 -12.37
CA TYR A 54 -6.08 -13.97 -13.20
C TYR A 54 -5.85 -12.88 -14.26
N LEU A 55 -5.29 -11.73 -13.87
CA LEU A 55 -4.94 -10.66 -14.83
C LEU A 55 -3.92 -11.14 -15.86
N ASN A 56 -2.87 -11.85 -15.42
CA ASN A 56 -1.88 -12.43 -16.33
C ASN A 56 -2.53 -13.43 -17.31
N ARG A 57 -3.47 -14.25 -16.82
CA ARG A 57 -4.21 -15.18 -17.66
C ARG A 57 -5.07 -14.46 -18.69
N LEU A 58 -5.75 -13.37 -18.33
CA LEU A 58 -6.51 -12.56 -19.28
C LEU A 58 -5.62 -12.04 -20.40
N THR A 59 -4.45 -11.51 -20.05
CA THR A 59 -3.46 -11.02 -21.02
C THR A 59 -2.96 -12.15 -21.94
N LEU A 60 -2.64 -13.33 -21.39
CA LEU A 60 -2.22 -14.50 -22.18
C LEU A 60 -3.30 -15.02 -23.12
N LEU A 61 -4.57 -14.88 -22.74
CA LEU A 61 -5.72 -15.25 -23.56
C LEU A 61 -6.06 -14.19 -24.62
N GLY A 62 -5.28 -13.10 -24.72
CA GLY A 62 -5.50 -12.02 -25.68
C GLY A 62 -6.75 -11.17 -25.38
N VAL A 63 -7.20 -11.15 -24.12
CA VAL A 63 -8.33 -10.30 -23.72
C VAL A 63 -7.84 -8.86 -23.60
N ASP A 64 -8.54 -7.95 -24.29
CA ASP A 64 -8.20 -6.53 -24.31
C ASP A 64 -8.43 -5.89 -22.93
N LEU A 65 -7.38 -5.26 -22.39
CA LEU A 65 -7.37 -4.57 -21.10
C LEU A 65 -6.78 -3.16 -21.28
N PRO A 66 -7.20 -2.18 -20.47
CA PRO A 66 -6.71 -0.80 -20.61
C PRO A 66 -5.25 -0.62 -20.17
N PHE A 67 -4.66 -1.63 -19.54
CA PHE A 67 -3.33 -1.59 -18.94
C PHE A 67 -2.56 -2.89 -19.16
N THR A 68 -1.23 -2.81 -19.01
CA THR A 68 -0.34 -3.96 -18.84
C THR A 68 0.10 -4.10 -17.39
N VAL A 69 0.42 -5.33 -16.98
CA VAL A 69 0.98 -5.62 -15.66
C VAL A 69 2.50 -5.55 -15.74
N ASP A 70 3.10 -4.50 -15.18
CA ASP A 70 4.54 -4.23 -15.18
C ASP A 70 5.10 -4.40 -13.76
N GLY A 71 5.55 -5.61 -13.43
CA GLY A 71 6.09 -5.92 -12.11
C GLY A 71 5.07 -5.67 -10.98
N PRO A 72 5.30 -4.74 -10.04
CA PRO A 72 4.35 -4.39 -8.98
C PRO A 72 3.33 -3.31 -9.37
N ARG A 73 3.38 -2.80 -10.60
CA ARG A 73 2.53 -1.71 -11.09
C ARG A 73 1.69 -2.16 -12.28
N LEU A 74 0.61 -1.43 -12.51
CA LEU A 74 -0.15 -1.40 -13.75
C LEU A 74 0.34 -0.21 -14.55
N ARG A 75 0.47 -0.36 -15.87
CA ARG A 75 0.84 0.71 -16.79
C ARG A 75 -0.26 0.86 -17.82
N LEU A 76 -0.81 2.06 -17.93
CA LEU A 76 -1.88 2.33 -18.87
C LEU A 76 -1.37 2.28 -20.32
N ILE A 77 -2.10 1.61 -21.20
CA ILE A 77 -1.79 1.53 -22.64
C ILE A 77 -2.38 2.74 -23.40
N ARG A 78 -3.48 3.27 -22.86
CA ARG A 78 -4.27 4.37 -23.41
C ARG A 78 -3.85 5.72 -22.81
N PRO A 79 -4.24 6.86 -23.39
CA PRO A 79 -4.00 8.15 -22.76
C PRO A 79 -4.64 8.21 -21.38
N LYS A 80 -3.90 8.79 -20.42
CA LYS A 80 -4.37 8.95 -19.05
C LYS A 80 -5.55 9.92 -18.96
N PRO A 81 -6.49 9.73 -18.02
CA PRO A 81 -7.46 10.75 -17.70
C PRO A 81 -6.74 11.99 -17.15
N LEU A 82 -7.24 13.17 -17.51
CA LEU A 82 -6.75 14.45 -16.99
C LEU A 82 -7.56 14.84 -15.76
N TYR A 83 -6.87 15.23 -14.69
CA TYR A 83 -7.50 15.71 -13.48
C TYR A 83 -7.56 17.23 -13.50
N ALA A 84 -8.76 17.79 -13.56
CA ALA A 84 -8.96 19.24 -13.56
C ALA A 84 -8.97 19.78 -12.13
N GLU A 85 -8.41 20.97 -11.94
CA GLU A 85 -8.51 21.71 -10.69
C GLU A 85 -9.97 22.07 -10.41
N VAL A 86 -10.39 21.88 -9.16
CA VAL A 86 -11.77 22.13 -8.73
C VAL A 86 -11.79 22.63 -7.30
N ASP A 87 -12.84 23.37 -6.96
CA ASP A 87 -13.17 23.67 -5.57
C ASP A 87 -13.90 22.47 -4.94
N PRO A 88 -13.27 21.81 -3.95
CA PRO A 88 -13.86 20.64 -3.31
C PRO A 88 -14.99 21.05 -2.35
N PRO A 89 -15.82 20.09 -1.89
CA PRO A 89 -16.75 20.32 -0.80
C PRO A 89 -16.01 20.76 0.47
N GLY A 90 -16.69 21.48 1.37
CA GLY A 90 -16.09 22.09 2.57
C GLY A 90 -15.38 21.13 3.53
N ALA A 91 -15.63 19.82 3.41
CA ALA A 91 -14.88 18.79 4.11
C ALA A 91 -14.61 17.58 3.21
N LEU A 92 -13.41 17.03 3.34
CA LEU A 92 -13.02 15.75 2.76
C LEU A 92 -12.52 14.80 3.86
N TYR A 93 -12.41 13.52 3.54
CA TYR A 93 -12.06 12.46 4.47
C TYR A 93 -10.96 11.57 3.91
N TYR A 94 -10.03 11.21 4.78
CA TYR A 94 -8.96 10.28 4.49
C TYR A 94 -8.97 9.10 5.47
N GLY A 95 -8.94 7.88 4.95
CA GLY A 95 -8.89 6.64 5.73
C GLY A 95 -7.50 6.38 6.32
N ALA A 96 -7.19 6.98 7.45
CA ALA A 96 -5.90 6.80 8.10
C ALA A 96 -5.83 5.49 8.89
N SER A 97 -4.63 4.90 8.97
CA SER A 97 -4.38 3.82 9.92
C SER A 97 -4.33 4.39 11.34
N LEU A 98 -4.90 3.70 12.31
CA LEU A 98 -4.85 4.13 13.71
C LEU A 98 -3.41 4.46 14.19
N PRO A 99 -2.36 3.68 13.82
CA PRO A 99 -0.98 4.02 14.19
C PRO A 99 -0.38 5.25 13.48
N SER A 100 -0.92 5.67 12.33
CA SER A 100 -0.44 6.86 11.61
C SER A 100 -1.05 8.15 12.14
N VAL A 101 -2.16 8.09 12.89
CA VAL A 101 -2.86 9.28 13.40
C VAL A 101 -1.93 10.24 14.15
N PRO A 102 -1.07 9.81 15.10
CA PRO A 102 -0.16 10.73 15.79
C PRO A 102 0.91 11.37 14.89
N LEU A 103 1.24 10.73 13.77
CA LEU A 103 2.17 11.30 12.79
C LEU A 103 1.45 12.35 11.93
N ILE A 104 0.23 12.05 11.51
CA ILE A 104 -0.64 12.94 10.72
C ILE A 104 -0.94 14.21 11.51
N SER A 105 -1.25 14.09 12.79
CA SER A 105 -1.47 15.23 13.69
C SER A 105 -0.28 16.20 13.76
N LYS A 106 0.96 15.69 13.62
CA LYS A 106 2.18 16.49 13.74
C LYS A 106 2.71 17.01 12.41
N LYS A 107 2.61 16.21 11.35
CA LYS A 107 3.24 16.48 10.05
C LYS A 107 2.25 16.78 8.92
N GLY A 108 0.95 16.65 9.18
CA GLY A 108 -0.06 16.71 8.14
C GLY A 108 -0.18 15.40 7.35
N LEU A 109 -0.92 15.45 6.25
CA LEU A 109 -1.00 14.36 5.27
C LEU A 109 -0.07 14.64 4.11
N ILE A 110 0.79 13.69 3.80
CA ILE A 110 1.76 13.81 2.71
C ILE A 110 1.46 12.69 1.72
N PRO A 111 1.42 12.97 0.40
CA PRO A 111 1.36 11.93 -0.61
C PRO A 111 2.43 10.85 -0.38
N PRO A 112 2.09 9.55 -0.45
CA PRO A 112 3.08 8.50 -0.33
C PRO A 112 4.16 8.64 -1.42
N SER A 113 5.43 8.34 -1.10
CA SER A 113 6.57 8.51 -2.03
C SER A 113 6.47 7.74 -3.37
N HIS A 114 5.51 6.82 -3.49
CA HIS A 114 5.28 6.01 -4.68
C HIS A 114 4.04 6.45 -5.47
N ARG A 115 3.38 7.54 -5.05
CA ARG A 115 2.19 8.12 -5.65
C ARG A 115 2.44 9.60 -5.96
N SER A 116 1.88 10.09 -7.06
CA SER A 116 1.86 11.52 -7.41
C SER A 116 0.85 12.28 -6.54
N TYR A 117 -0.23 11.60 -6.15
CA TYR A 117 -1.38 12.23 -5.52
C TYR A 117 -1.78 11.56 -4.21
N LEU A 118 -2.45 12.33 -3.36
CA LEU A 118 -3.20 11.88 -2.20
C LEU A 118 -4.69 11.84 -2.55
N GLY A 119 -5.31 10.67 -2.46
CA GLY A 119 -6.74 10.49 -2.68
C GLY A 119 -7.57 10.70 -1.42
N MET A 120 -8.69 11.41 -1.56
CA MET A 120 -9.60 11.79 -0.49
C MET A 120 -11.05 11.65 -0.93
N TRP A 121 -11.93 11.39 0.02
CA TRP A 121 -13.35 11.17 -0.22
C TRP A 121 -14.21 12.30 0.35
N ASP A 122 -15.35 12.56 -0.26
CA ASP A 122 -16.40 13.41 0.31
C ASP A 122 -17.09 12.77 1.53
N SER A 123 -17.09 11.44 1.61
CA SER A 123 -17.74 10.65 2.65
C SER A 123 -16.75 9.91 3.53
N SER A 124 -17.02 9.97 4.84
CA SER A 124 -16.31 9.19 5.86
C SER A 124 -16.37 7.68 5.59
N GLU A 125 -17.53 7.16 5.17
CA GLU A 125 -17.74 5.74 4.92
C GLU A 125 -16.87 5.24 3.76
N ASN A 126 -16.85 5.98 2.66
CA ASN A 126 -16.02 5.64 1.50
C ASN A 126 -14.52 5.69 1.83
N SER A 127 -14.11 6.65 2.67
CA SER A 127 -12.72 6.73 3.16
C SER A 127 -12.29 5.51 3.97
N LEU A 128 -13.23 4.86 4.66
CA LEU A 128 -12.98 3.64 5.43
C LEU A 128 -13.06 2.39 4.56
N LEU A 129 -13.99 2.36 3.61
CA LEU A 129 -14.23 1.24 2.71
C LEU A 129 -13.05 1.02 1.76
N TYR A 130 -12.68 2.05 1.00
CA TYR A 130 -11.68 1.96 -0.05
C TYR A 130 -10.24 2.19 0.45
N GLY A 131 -9.27 1.92 -0.43
CA GLY A 131 -7.84 2.01 -0.13
C GLY A 131 -7.28 0.80 0.62
N LYS A 132 -6.16 1.00 1.33
CA LYS A 132 -5.41 -0.09 1.97
C LYS A 132 -6.25 -0.82 3.02
N PRO A 133 -6.41 -2.15 2.96
CA PRO A 133 -7.08 -2.91 4.01
C PRO A 133 -6.25 -2.82 5.29
N LEU A 134 -6.86 -2.30 6.35
CA LEU A 134 -6.23 -2.04 7.63
C LEU A 134 -7.17 -2.55 8.73
N GLU A 135 -6.61 -3.22 9.75
CA GLU A 135 -7.40 -3.75 10.86
C GLU A 135 -8.16 -2.67 11.63
N LYS A 136 -7.56 -1.47 11.75
CA LYS A 136 -8.16 -0.30 12.42
C LYS A 136 -7.91 0.94 11.57
N LYS A 137 -8.94 1.35 10.84
CA LYS A 137 -8.99 2.62 10.11
C LYS A 137 -9.77 3.66 10.91
N VAL A 138 -9.36 4.91 10.78
CA VAL A 138 -10.04 6.07 11.38
C VAL A 138 -10.22 7.10 10.28
N PRO A 139 -11.45 7.65 10.11
CA PRO A 139 -11.66 8.71 9.13
C PRO A 139 -11.07 10.00 9.69
N VAL A 140 -10.11 10.56 8.97
CA VAL A 140 -9.52 11.87 9.28
C VAL A 140 -10.23 12.90 8.43
N ARG A 141 -10.83 13.91 9.06
CA ARG A 141 -11.54 14.98 8.37
C ARG A 141 -10.54 16.07 7.97
N ILE A 142 -10.71 16.62 6.79
CA ILE A 142 -9.87 17.65 6.19
C ILE A 142 -10.78 18.84 5.89
N ASN A 143 -10.46 20.00 6.46
CA ASN A 143 -11.12 21.25 6.15
C ASN A 143 -10.51 21.81 4.86
N THR A 144 -11.27 21.72 3.76
CA THR A 144 -10.78 22.09 2.44
C THR A 144 -10.68 23.60 2.24
N VAL A 145 -11.56 24.37 2.90
CA VAL A 145 -11.52 25.85 2.86
C VAL A 145 -10.20 26.32 3.44
N LYS A 146 -9.86 25.83 4.64
CA LYS A 146 -8.59 26.17 5.30
C LYS A 146 -7.39 25.62 4.54
N ALA A 147 -7.47 24.42 3.97
CA ALA A 147 -6.39 23.89 3.14
C ALA A 147 -6.14 24.76 1.90
N LYS A 148 -7.20 25.26 1.24
CA LYS A 148 -7.10 26.15 0.07
C LYS A 148 -6.51 27.50 0.45
N GLU A 149 -6.88 28.08 1.59
CA GLU A 149 -6.25 29.28 2.14
C GLU A 149 -4.74 29.11 2.37
N LEU A 150 -4.32 27.89 2.74
CA LEU A 150 -2.92 27.50 2.91
C LEU A 150 -2.24 27.09 1.59
N GLY A 151 -2.89 27.33 0.44
CA GLY A 151 -2.33 27.10 -0.89
C GLY A 151 -2.46 25.68 -1.42
N VAL A 152 -3.30 24.83 -0.81
CA VAL A 152 -3.55 23.46 -1.29
C VAL A 152 -4.55 23.48 -2.47
N THR A 153 -4.13 22.97 -3.61
CA THR A 153 -4.95 22.75 -4.80
C THR A 153 -5.57 21.36 -4.79
N PHE A 154 -6.83 21.26 -5.20
CA PHE A 154 -7.57 20.02 -5.29
C PHE A 154 -7.93 19.73 -6.74
N LEU A 155 -7.88 18.45 -7.10
CA LEU A 155 -8.17 17.96 -8.43
C LEU A 155 -9.38 17.03 -8.37
N LYS A 156 -10.28 17.14 -9.33
CA LYS A 156 -11.43 16.23 -9.47
C LYS A 156 -11.02 14.98 -10.24
N THR A 157 -11.50 13.82 -9.79
CA THR A 157 -11.48 12.60 -10.60
C THR A 157 -12.75 12.49 -11.44
N ASP A 158 -12.89 11.38 -12.18
CA ASP A 158 -14.11 11.08 -12.96
C ASP A 158 -15.35 10.93 -12.06
N ASN A 159 -15.16 10.65 -10.76
CA ASN A 159 -16.22 10.57 -9.77
C ASN A 159 -16.41 11.89 -9.00
N GLU A 160 -17.66 12.23 -8.66
CA GLU A 160 -18.00 13.43 -7.90
C GLU A 160 -17.55 13.37 -6.44
N GLY A 161 -17.46 12.17 -5.85
CA GLY A 161 -17.12 11.99 -4.43
C GLY A 161 -15.64 11.72 -4.13
N PHE A 162 -14.76 11.71 -5.14
CA PHE A 162 -13.35 11.38 -4.95
C PHE A 162 -12.42 12.44 -5.56
N PHE A 163 -11.53 12.98 -4.72
CA PHE A 163 -10.69 14.13 -5.00
C PHE A 163 -9.22 13.78 -4.77
N LEU A 164 -8.34 14.44 -5.50
CA LEU A 164 -6.89 14.27 -5.42
C LEU A 164 -6.22 15.58 -5.02
N THR A 165 -5.05 15.49 -4.40
CA THR A 165 -4.12 16.62 -4.28
C THR A 165 -2.69 16.14 -4.46
N SER A 166 -1.87 16.92 -5.15
CA SER A 166 -0.43 16.67 -5.29
C SER A 166 0.38 17.24 -4.13
N GLN A 167 -0.22 18.15 -3.36
CA GLN A 167 0.45 18.90 -2.31
C GLN A 167 0.21 18.26 -0.94
N PRO A 168 1.15 18.44 0.01
CA PRO A 168 0.94 18.02 1.39
C PRO A 168 -0.16 18.88 2.04
N ILE A 169 -1.03 18.23 2.79
CA ILE A 169 -2.09 18.91 3.56
C ILE A 169 -1.52 19.23 4.94
N PRO A 170 -1.44 20.50 5.33
CA PRO A 170 -0.88 20.91 6.61
C PRO A 170 -1.74 20.41 7.77
N PRO A 171 -1.15 20.13 8.94
CA PRO A 171 -1.88 19.62 10.11
C PRO A 171 -2.96 20.59 10.61
N GLU A 172 -2.82 21.88 10.33
CA GLU A 172 -3.78 22.92 10.71
C GLU A 172 -5.13 22.79 10.01
N ALA A 173 -5.17 22.17 8.84
CA ALA A 173 -6.39 21.92 8.07
C ALA A 173 -7.00 20.54 8.35
N ILE A 174 -6.49 19.81 9.36
CA ILE A 174 -6.86 18.43 9.63
C ILE A 174 -7.53 18.31 11.00
N ASP A 175 -8.78 17.84 10.98
CA ASP A 175 -9.56 17.53 12.16
C ASP A 175 -9.55 16.02 12.39
N ILE A 176 -8.83 15.60 13.43
CA ILE A 176 -8.71 14.20 13.81
C ILE A 176 -9.73 13.92 14.92
N PRO A 177 -10.59 12.89 14.78
CA PRO A 177 -11.48 12.50 15.86
C PRO A 177 -10.66 12.11 17.10
N LEU A 178 -11.07 12.61 18.28
CA LEU A 178 -10.38 12.38 19.54
C LEU A 178 -10.26 10.88 19.79
N LEU A 179 -9.03 10.38 19.76
CA LEU A 179 -8.72 9.01 20.15
C LEU A 179 -8.70 8.92 21.67
N ASP A 180 -9.32 7.88 22.25
CA ASP A 180 -9.24 7.62 23.70
C ASP A 180 -7.79 7.64 24.19
N GLU A 181 -7.53 8.27 25.35
CA GLU A 181 -6.19 8.40 25.94
C GLU A 181 -5.47 7.04 26.10
N ARG A 182 -6.22 5.98 26.42
CA ARG A 182 -5.69 4.61 26.50
C ARG A 182 -5.12 4.14 25.16
N THR A 183 -5.78 4.50 24.07
CA THR A 183 -5.37 4.16 22.71
C THR A 183 -4.14 4.98 22.31
N GLN A 184 -4.11 6.26 22.67
CA GLN A 184 -2.96 7.14 22.47
C GLN A 184 -1.70 6.62 23.18
N ARG A 185 -1.78 6.30 24.49
CA ARG A 185 -0.66 5.75 25.27
C ARG A 185 -0.11 4.45 24.67
N LYS A 186 -0.99 3.52 24.27
CA LYS A 186 -0.58 2.25 23.62
C LYS A 186 0.13 2.48 22.29
N LEU A 187 -0.28 3.47 21.51
CA LEU A 187 0.37 3.82 20.24
C LEU A 187 1.76 4.43 20.48
N GLU A 188 1.89 5.31 21.47
CA GLU A 188 3.17 5.90 21.85
C GLU A 188 4.17 4.86 22.37
N GLU A 189 3.75 3.94 23.24
CA GLU A 189 4.60 2.84 23.71
C GLU A 189 5.08 1.96 22.56
N ARG A 190 4.19 1.63 21.61
CA ARG A 190 4.55 0.86 20.41
C ARG A 190 5.56 1.59 19.54
N ARG A 191 5.43 2.92 19.38
CA ARG A 191 6.40 3.74 18.65
C ARG A 191 7.76 3.76 19.35
N LYS A 192 7.81 4.06 20.64
CA LYS A 192 9.04 4.08 21.44
C LYS A 192 9.78 2.74 21.35
N ARG A 193 9.06 1.61 21.47
CA ARG A 193 9.64 0.27 21.31
C ARG A 193 10.20 0.01 19.91
N LYS A 194 9.55 0.53 18.87
CA LYS A 194 10.02 0.37 17.48
C LYS A 194 11.28 1.21 17.23
N GLU A 195 11.26 2.47 17.67
CA GLU A 195 12.40 3.39 17.57
C GLU A 195 13.61 2.87 18.36
N GLU A 196 13.40 2.36 19.58
CA GLU A 196 14.45 1.74 20.38
C GLU A 196 15.03 0.49 19.70
N LYS A 197 14.19 -0.34 19.09
CA LYS A 197 14.64 -1.53 18.36
C LYS A 197 15.42 -1.16 17.09
N GLU A 198 15.01 -0.11 16.39
CA GLU A 198 15.72 0.40 15.22
C GLU A 198 17.07 1.00 15.62
N ARG A 199 17.12 1.76 16.73
CA ARG A 199 18.37 2.27 17.33
C ARG A 199 19.34 1.15 17.72
N ARG A 200 18.87 0.15 18.48
CA ARG A 200 19.69 -1.01 18.85
C ARG A 200 20.22 -1.75 17.61
N LYS A 201 19.41 -1.87 16.56
CA LYS A 201 19.82 -2.51 15.30
C LYS A 201 20.86 -1.68 14.53
N SER A 202 20.75 -0.35 14.54
CA SER A 202 21.77 0.53 13.94
C SER A 202 23.07 0.55 14.76
N GLU A 203 22.99 0.49 16.09
CA GLU A 203 24.14 0.40 16.99
C GLU A 203 24.87 -0.95 16.86
N GLU A 204 24.13 -2.06 16.76
CA GLU A 204 24.71 -3.39 16.47
C GLU A 204 25.37 -3.44 15.08
N ALA A 205 24.82 -2.75 14.08
CA ALA A 205 25.44 -2.64 12.76
C ALA A 205 26.69 -1.73 12.75
N GLY A 206 26.79 -0.79 13.69
CA GLY A 206 27.91 0.15 13.83
C GLY A 206 29.10 -0.36 14.66
N LYS A 207 28.92 -1.40 15.48
CA LYS A 207 30.02 -2.04 16.21
C LYS A 207 30.89 -2.88 15.27
N ARG A 208 31.88 -2.26 14.62
CA ARG A 208 33.00 -2.98 14.00
C ARG A 208 33.83 -3.62 15.11
N VAL A 209 34.02 -4.93 15.04
CA VAL A 209 34.92 -5.65 15.94
C VAL A 209 36.35 -5.27 15.57
N PRO A 210 37.17 -4.72 16.49
CA PRO A 210 38.56 -4.42 16.21
C PRO A 210 39.31 -5.69 15.81
N GLY A 211 40.00 -5.67 14.67
CA GLY A 211 40.84 -6.79 14.21
C GLY A 211 40.18 -7.75 13.21
N VAL A 212 38.91 -7.56 12.84
CA VAL A 212 38.29 -8.33 11.74
C VAL A 212 38.26 -7.45 10.49
N PRO A 213 39.03 -7.77 9.42
CA PRO A 213 38.94 -7.04 8.17
C PRO A 213 37.53 -7.25 7.62
N VAL A 214 36.73 -6.18 7.54
CA VAL A 214 35.45 -6.22 6.84
C VAL A 214 35.80 -6.22 5.36
N PRO A 215 35.55 -7.30 4.61
CA PRO A 215 35.86 -7.32 3.20
C PRO A 215 35.04 -6.23 2.51
N ASP A 216 35.69 -5.42 1.69
CA ASP A 216 35.00 -4.42 0.88
C ASP A 216 33.93 -5.13 0.03
N ILE A 217 32.69 -4.63 0.12
CA ILE A 217 31.54 -5.22 -0.57
C ILE A 217 31.76 -5.14 -2.09
N ALA A 218 32.47 -4.13 -2.58
CA ALA A 218 32.88 -4.04 -3.98
C ALA A 218 33.89 -5.14 -4.34
N TYR A 219 34.85 -5.41 -3.47
CA TYR A 219 35.85 -6.47 -3.65
C TYR A 219 35.23 -7.88 -3.59
N LEU A 220 34.32 -8.14 -2.65
CA LEU A 220 33.58 -9.42 -2.58
C LEU A 220 32.70 -9.67 -3.81
N LYS A 221 32.06 -8.63 -4.34
CA LYS A 221 31.28 -8.74 -5.59
C LYS A 221 32.17 -9.04 -6.79
N SER A 222 33.38 -8.50 -6.82
CA SER A 222 34.35 -8.78 -7.89
C SER A 222 34.91 -10.21 -7.84
N LEU A 223 35.04 -10.80 -6.65
CA LEU A 223 35.60 -12.15 -6.46
C LEU A 223 34.62 -13.28 -6.74
N TYR A 224 33.31 -13.08 -6.50
CA TYR A 224 32.33 -14.17 -6.57
C TYR A 224 31.37 -14.11 -7.76
N GLY A 225 31.41 -13.04 -8.57
CA GLY A 225 30.42 -12.82 -9.63
C GLY A 225 29.02 -12.57 -9.03
N GLU A 226 28.20 -11.76 -9.69
CA GLU A 226 26.91 -11.31 -9.15
C GLU A 226 25.93 -12.45 -8.80
N ASP A 227 26.17 -13.67 -9.28
CA ASP A 227 25.23 -14.80 -9.17
C ASP A 227 25.28 -15.55 -7.83
N ARG A 228 26.41 -15.59 -7.11
CA ARG A 228 26.54 -16.38 -5.87
C ARG A 228 26.05 -15.67 -4.60
N ALA A 229 26.07 -14.34 -4.58
CA ALA A 229 25.56 -13.55 -3.44
C ALA A 229 24.04 -13.73 -3.24
N SER A 230 23.30 -14.02 -4.32
CA SER A 230 21.87 -14.36 -4.29
C SER A 230 21.60 -15.69 -3.58
N GLU A 231 22.38 -16.74 -3.84
CA GLU A 231 22.16 -18.08 -3.25
C GLU A 231 22.45 -18.11 -1.74
N GLU A 232 23.47 -17.41 -1.27
CA GLU A 232 23.75 -17.31 0.17
C GLU A 232 22.71 -16.47 0.93
N ALA A 233 22.15 -15.43 0.29
CA ALA A 233 21.07 -14.64 0.87
C ALA A 233 19.77 -15.46 0.96
N GLU A 234 19.49 -16.31 -0.03
CA GLU A 234 18.33 -17.21 -0.04
C GLU A 234 18.43 -18.32 1.02
N THR A 235 19.62 -18.92 1.21
CA THR A 235 19.85 -19.96 2.22
C THR A 235 19.74 -19.41 3.65
N LYS A 236 20.37 -18.26 3.94
CA LYS A 236 20.23 -17.57 5.24
C LYS A 236 18.79 -17.10 5.50
N GLY A 237 18.07 -16.71 4.44
CA GLY A 237 16.64 -16.39 4.49
C GLY A 237 15.75 -17.59 4.84
N ARG A 238 16.04 -18.77 4.26
CA ARG A 238 15.36 -20.03 4.56
C ARG A 238 15.59 -20.48 6.01
N GLU A 239 16.82 -20.43 6.51
CA GLU A 239 17.14 -20.81 7.89
C GLU A 239 16.41 -19.93 8.92
N LYS A 240 16.37 -18.60 8.72
CA LYS A 240 15.61 -17.69 9.58
C LYS A 240 14.11 -17.99 9.57
N LYS A 241 13.56 -18.36 8.41
CA LYS A 241 12.15 -18.72 8.25
C LYS A 241 11.83 -20.04 8.97
N ASP A 242 12.74 -21.01 8.94
CA ASP A 242 12.58 -22.30 9.63
C ASP A 242 12.75 -22.19 11.15
N ARG A 243 13.66 -21.35 11.64
CA ARG A 243 13.75 -21.02 13.08
C ARG A 243 12.47 -20.37 13.61
N LYS A 244 11.86 -19.49 12.82
CA LYS A 244 10.55 -18.87 13.15
C LYS A 244 9.39 -19.87 13.07
N ARG A 245 9.46 -20.83 12.15
CA ARG A 245 8.47 -21.93 12.03
C ARG A 245 8.52 -22.89 13.21
N ARG A 246 9.71 -23.13 13.79
CA ARG A 246 9.89 -23.94 15.01
C ARG A 246 9.44 -23.24 16.30
N LYS A 247 9.42 -21.90 16.36
CA LYS A 247 9.02 -21.11 17.55
C LYS A 247 7.55 -20.62 17.54
N GLY A 248 6.72 -21.04 16.58
CA GLY A 248 5.30 -20.63 16.52
C GLY A 248 4.41 -21.31 17.58
N PRO A 249 3.19 -20.78 17.85
CA PRO A 249 2.22 -21.35 18.78
C PRO A 249 1.86 -22.81 18.45
N ASP A 250 1.61 -23.65 19.46
CA ASP A 250 1.51 -25.12 19.30
C ASP A 250 0.40 -25.58 18.33
N TRP A 251 -0.75 -24.91 18.31
CA TRP A 251 -1.84 -25.25 17.38
C TRP A 251 -1.44 -25.14 15.89
N LYS A 252 -0.49 -24.25 15.54
CA LYS A 252 0.07 -24.15 14.18
C LYS A 252 1.07 -25.26 13.85
N ARG A 253 1.64 -25.93 14.86
CA ARG A 253 2.53 -27.09 14.69
C ARG A 253 1.70 -28.36 14.48
N GLU A 254 0.63 -28.53 15.24
CA GLU A 254 -0.29 -29.67 15.11
C GLU A 254 -1.03 -29.67 13.77
N ALA A 255 -1.58 -28.53 13.35
CA ALA A 255 -2.23 -28.39 12.04
C ALA A 255 -1.29 -28.75 10.86
N ARG A 256 0.02 -28.64 11.04
CA ARG A 256 1.03 -29.01 10.03
C ARG A 256 1.39 -30.49 10.07
N LYS A 257 1.40 -31.12 11.25
CA LYS A 257 1.55 -32.59 11.36
C LYS A 257 0.42 -33.28 10.61
N ILE A 258 -0.83 -32.83 10.84
CA ILE A 258 -2.02 -33.34 10.16
C ILE A 258 -1.93 -33.17 8.63
N ARG A 259 -1.40 -32.03 8.14
CA ARG A 259 -1.19 -31.80 6.70
C ARG A 259 -0.06 -32.63 6.10
N LYS A 260 0.94 -33.04 6.89
CA LYS A 260 2.04 -33.88 6.41
C LYS A 260 1.60 -35.34 6.30
N THR A 261 0.84 -35.86 7.26
CA THR A 261 0.27 -37.21 7.19
C THR A 261 -0.77 -37.35 6.08
N LYS A 262 -1.53 -36.30 5.76
CA LYS A 262 -2.47 -36.29 4.62
C LYS A 262 -1.82 -36.23 3.23
N ARG A 263 -0.51 -35.98 3.15
CA ARG A 263 0.24 -35.85 1.89
C ARG A 263 1.14 -37.05 1.62
N SER A 264 1.16 -38.02 2.55
CA SER A 264 1.89 -39.29 2.47
C SER A 264 0.95 -40.50 2.34
N LEU A 265 -0.32 -40.24 2.04
CA LEU A 265 -1.34 -41.18 1.56
C LEU A 265 -1.75 -40.68 0.17
#